data_AF-A0A1F4QCW1-F1
#
_entry.id   AF-A0A1F4QCW1-F1
#
_cell.length_a   1.000
_cell.length_b   1.000
_cell.length_c   1.000
_cell.angle_alpha   90.00
_cell.angle_beta   90.00
_cell.angle_gamma   90.00
#
_symmetry.space_group_name_H-M   'P 1'
#
loop_
_entity.id
_entity.type
_entity.pdbx_description
1 polymer ?
#
loop_
_entity_poly.entity_id
_entity_poly.type
_entity_poly.pdbx_seq_one_letter_code
_entity_poly.pdbx_strand_id
1 'polypeptide(L)' 'MVETKILRRVPRDPMSADGKWVTRSFSDNPESSLSDGKDVYDIRSASKARALDGTQYDTW' A
#
# COMPACT_ATOMS: atom_id res chain seq x y z
N MET A 1 -15.56 -29.93 -1.20
CA MET A 1 -15.20 -28.75 -2.03
C MET A 1 -14.48 -27.76 -1.14
N VAL A 2 -13.22 -27.44 -1.44
CA VAL A 2 -12.51 -26.32 -0.81
C VAL A 2 -12.61 -25.14 -1.76
N GLU A 3 -13.12 -24.02 -1.26
CA GLU A 3 -13.20 -22.76 -2.02
C GLU A 3 -11.93 -21.95 -1.74
N THR A 4 -11.16 -21.65 -2.79
CA THR A 4 -9.99 -20.78 -2.68
C THR A 4 -10.44 -19.34 -2.55
N LYS A 5 -10.23 -18.74 -1.38
CA LYS A 5 -10.47 -17.31 -1.16
C LYS A 5 -9.27 -16.50 -1.64
N ILE A 6 -9.46 -15.77 -2.72
CA ILE A 6 -8.49 -14.79 -3.23
C ILE A 6 -8.98 -13.37 -2.96
N LEU A 7 -8.04 -12.47 -2.72
CA LEU A 7 -8.32 -11.04 -2.62
C LEU A 7 -8.62 -10.51 -4.03
N ARG A 8 -9.86 -10.07 -4.28
CA ARG A 8 -10.27 -9.53 -5.59
C ARG A 8 -9.83 -8.08 -5.81
N ARG A 9 -9.57 -7.35 -4.72
CA ARG A 9 -9.16 -5.94 -4.74
C ARG A 9 -8.47 -5.58 -3.43
N VAL A 10 -7.46 -4.72 -3.51
CA VAL A 10 -6.88 -4.07 -2.33
C VAL A 10 -7.94 -3.18 -1.65
N PRO A 11 -8.17 -3.31 -0.33
CA PRO A 11 -9.10 -2.45 0.39
C PRO A 11 -8.60 -1.00 0.42
N ARG A 12 -9.42 -0.05 0.89
CA ARG A 12 -8.94 1.32 1.14
C ARG A 12 -7.97 1.32 2.34
N ASP A 13 -7.01 2.24 2.30
CA ASP A 13 -6.10 2.48 3.44
C ASP A 13 -6.92 2.99 4.64
N PRO A 14 -6.99 2.24 5.76
CA PRO A 14 -7.75 2.66 6.93
C PRO A 14 -7.07 3.82 7.70
N MET A 15 -5.80 4.09 7.44
CA MET A 15 -5.00 5.09 8.16
C MET A 15 -4.87 6.41 7.40
N SER A 16 -5.35 6.45 6.14
CA SER A 16 -5.34 7.64 5.29
C SER A 16 -6.77 8.17 5.10
N ALA A 17 -6.93 9.49 5.22
CA ALA A 17 -8.23 10.15 5.07
C ALA A 17 -8.83 9.99 3.66
N ASP A 18 -7.98 10.01 2.63
CA ASP A 18 -8.36 9.76 1.24
C ASP A 18 -8.42 8.27 0.89
N GLY A 19 -8.02 7.39 1.82
CA GLY A 19 -8.10 5.94 1.70
C GLY A 19 -7.21 5.35 0.61
N LYS A 20 -6.20 6.09 0.17
CA LYS A 20 -5.26 5.68 -0.88
C LYS A 20 -4.01 5.05 -0.27
N TRP A 21 -3.56 3.97 -0.90
CA TRP A 21 -2.25 3.39 -0.67
C TRP A 21 -1.21 4.07 -1.53
N VAL A 22 0.02 4.13 -1.03
CA VAL A 22 1.20 4.32 -1.86
C VAL A 22 1.69 2.94 -2.27
N THR A 23 1.86 2.71 -3.57
CA THR A 23 2.25 1.41 -4.12
C THR A 23 3.61 1.50 -4.80
N ARG A 24 4.28 0.35 -4.96
CA ARG A 24 5.40 0.19 -5.89
C ARG A 24 5.16 -1.00 -6.81
N SER A 25 5.43 -0.79 -8.10
CA SER A 25 5.39 -1.82 -9.14
C SER A 25 6.77 -2.17 -9.65
N PHE A 26 6.89 -3.34 -10.27
CA PHE A 26 8.12 -3.77 -10.93
C PHE A 26 8.52 -2.88 -12.13
N SER A 27 7.56 -2.12 -12.68
CA SER A 27 7.81 -1.23 -13.82
C SER A 27 8.20 0.18 -13.38
N ASP A 28 8.07 0.50 -12.09
CA ASP A 28 8.35 1.84 -11.57
C ASP A 28 9.85 2.14 -11.55
N ASN A 29 10.19 3.42 -11.75
CA ASN A 29 11.53 3.91 -11.50
C ASN A 29 11.81 3.84 -9.98
N PRO A 30 12.93 3.24 -9.53
CA PRO A 30 13.25 3.09 -8.11
C PRO A 30 13.33 4.42 -7.32
N GLU A 31 13.61 5.53 -8.00
CA GLU A 31 13.68 6.88 -7.39
C GLU A 31 12.32 7.61 -7.42
N SER A 32 11.33 7.07 -8.14
CA SER A 32 10.01 7.70 -8.31
C SER A 32 9.09 7.38 -7.14
N SER A 33 8.31 8.37 -6.72
CA SER A 33 7.19 8.21 -5.80
C SER A 33 5.86 7.93 -6.51
N LEU A 34 5.86 7.97 -7.84
CA LEU A 34 4.73 7.64 -8.69
C LEU A 34 4.79 6.16 -9.07
N SER A 35 3.61 5.52 -9.00
CA SER A 35 3.42 4.13 -9.39
C SER A 35 2.35 4.00 -10.47
N ASP A 36 2.57 3.12 -11.43
CA ASP A 36 1.60 2.80 -12.47
C ASP A 36 0.52 1.79 -12.02
N GLY A 37 0.69 1.20 -10.83
CA GLY A 37 -0.26 0.29 -10.20
C GLY A 37 -0.38 -1.08 -10.86
N LYS A 38 0.51 -1.43 -11.79
CA LYS A 38 0.59 -2.77 -12.40
C LYS A 38 1.54 -3.65 -11.58
N ASP A 39 1.35 -4.97 -11.53
CA ASP A 39 2.29 -5.91 -10.87
C ASP A 39 2.90 -5.38 -9.55
N VAL A 40 2.02 -4.91 -8.66
CA VAL A 40 2.40 -4.29 -7.39
C VAL A 40 3.01 -5.35 -6.47
N TYR A 41 4.22 -5.08 -5.97
CA TYR A 41 4.89 -5.96 -5.01
C TYR A 41 4.91 -5.40 -3.59
N ASP A 42 4.71 -4.08 -3.44
CA ASP A 42 4.75 -3.39 -2.15
C ASP A 42 3.64 -2.34 -2.05
N ILE A 43 3.03 -2.26 -0.87
CA ILE A 43 2.01 -1.28 -0.52
C ILE A 43 2.29 -0.73 0.88
N ARG A 44 2.19 0.60 1.02
CA ARG A 44 2.35 1.29 2.31
C ARG A 44 1.33 2.39 2.48
N SER A 45 1.01 2.71 3.73
CA SER A 45 0.02 3.75 4.03
C SER A 45 0.53 5.12 3.57
N ALA A 46 -0.38 5.95 3.06
CA ALA A 46 -0.08 7.35 2.78
C ALA A 46 -0.06 8.22 4.07
N SER A 47 -0.47 7.64 5.20
CA SER A 47 -0.61 8.35 6.47
C SER A 47 0.71 8.85 7.02
N LYS A 48 0.72 10.11 7.45
CA LYS A 48 1.84 10.73 8.19
C LYS A 48 1.74 10.54 9.71
N ALA A 49 0.75 9.79 10.17
CA ALA A 49 0.59 9.45 11.57
C ALA A 49 1.67 8.45 12.02
N ARG A 50 1.85 8.37 13.34
CA ARG A 50 2.75 7.40 13.98
C ARG A 50 1.95 6.27 14.61
N ALA A 51 2.50 5.07 14.52
CA ALA A 51 2.05 3.90 15.24
C ALA A 51 2.33 4.05 16.74
N LEU A 52 1.77 3.12 17.53
CA LEU A 52 1.88 3.12 18.99
C LEU A 52 3.33 2.98 19.48
N ASP A 53 4.20 2.38 18.68
CA ASP A 53 5.65 2.25 18.94
C ASP A 53 6.45 3.48 18.48
N GLY A 54 5.79 4.49 17.92
CA GLY A 54 6.39 5.71 17.42
C GLY A 54 6.91 5.63 15.98
N THR A 55 6.83 4.48 15.30
CA THR A 55 7.19 4.34 13.88
C THR A 55 6.18 5.06 12.98
N GLN A 56 6.60 5.59 11.83
CA GLN A 56 5.67 6.21 10.88
C GLN A 56 5.02 5.14 10.01
N TYR A 57 3.71 5.25 9.80
CA TYR A 57 2.97 4.29 8.97
C TYR A 57 3.46 4.23 7.51
N ASP A 58 4.08 5.31 7.03
CA ASP A 58 4.61 5.39 5.68
C ASP A 58 6.06 4.90 5.55
N THR A 59 6.66 4.40 6.63
CA THR A 59 8.05 3.90 6.67
C THR A 59 8.17 2.38 6.86
N TRP A 60 7.03 1.69 6.96
CA TRP A 60 6.98 0.23 6.96
C TRP A 60 7.21 -0.34 5.56
#